data_AF-A0A8J1VL97-F1
#
_entry.id   AF-A0A8J1VL97-F1
#
_cell.length_a   1.000
_cell.length_b   1.000
_cell.length_c   1.000
_cell.angle_alpha   90.00
_cell.angle_beta   90.00
_cell.angle_gamma   90.00
#
_symmetry.space_group_name_H-M   'P 1'
#
loop_
_entity.id
_entity.type
_entity.pdbx_description
1 polymer ?
#
loop_
_entity_poly.entity_id
_entity_poly.type
_entity_poly.pdbx_seq_one_letter_code
_entity_poly.pdbx_strand_id
1 'polypeptide(L)'
;MGGADRASCDAIIIDIRQTRRRVSYRERFTSCFTIIDFSLPITFIQSNYLIDYCPGSSRKMSTNGEIPEIILRTRSAASGVTGESVEPRQILQDEERAPDPSKSIPLPPNRQRLVDDIMALYACEPTIERVSRYAPACVYDDQFVYANDRYKMAAQWYGLPKLFPKSECMGLQIVRNDPTLIQWKYQQRWYFYGTSKTVEPYAFVSLVLDEATKDSDFPLVLYHKDQGNHKDYSHQGIGFWFKKVQADNVPKLMSNPEMELFKGDANAAKEAVKTYGSGTNAPKSEVA
;
A
#
# COMPACT_ATOMS: atom_id res chain seq x y z
N MET A 1 -35.77 5.01 -75.92
CA MET A 1 -34.54 5.59 -75.34
C MET A 1 -34.73 5.66 -73.84
N GLY A 2 -33.68 5.29 -73.10
CA GLY A 2 -33.72 4.70 -71.75
C GLY A 2 -34.35 5.52 -70.63
N GLY A 3 -34.58 4.98 -69.44
CA GLY A 3 -34.22 3.68 -68.89
C GLY A 3 -34.67 3.72 -67.43
N ALA A 4 -35.41 2.70 -67.00
CA ALA A 4 -35.92 2.56 -65.65
C ALA A 4 -34.90 1.83 -64.76
N ASP A 5 -34.76 2.24 -63.50
CA ASP A 5 -34.82 1.27 -62.40
C ASP A 5 -35.08 1.96 -61.05
N ARG A 6 -36.06 1.43 -60.31
CA ARG A 6 -36.41 1.76 -58.92
C ARG A 6 -36.36 0.44 -58.13
N ALA A 7 -35.53 0.39 -57.11
CA ALA A 7 -35.57 -0.60 -56.03
C ALA A 7 -34.80 0.01 -54.84
N SER A 8 -35.07 -0.22 -53.57
CA SER A 8 -36.18 -0.80 -52.81
C SER A 8 -35.86 -0.40 -51.36
N CYS A 9 -36.87 -0.04 -50.57
CA CYS A 9 -36.74 0.09 -49.13
C CYS A 9 -36.72 -1.31 -48.53
N ASP A 10 -35.79 -1.61 -47.61
CA ASP A 10 -35.96 -2.71 -46.66
C ASP A 10 -35.23 -2.40 -45.34
N ALA A 11 -36.04 -2.30 -44.28
CA ALA A 11 -35.62 -2.34 -42.90
C ALA A 11 -35.48 -3.80 -42.49
N ILE A 12 -34.32 -4.19 -41.95
CA ILE A 12 -34.11 -5.52 -41.37
C ILE A 12 -34.05 -5.38 -39.85
N ILE A 13 -35.16 -5.80 -39.24
CA ILE A 13 -35.27 -6.25 -37.85
C ILE A 13 -34.43 -7.53 -37.71
N ILE A 14 -33.51 -7.58 -36.74
CA ILE A 14 -32.88 -8.85 -36.34
C ILE A 14 -33.42 -9.26 -34.97
N ASP A 15 -34.09 -10.42 -35.03
CA ASP A 15 -34.75 -11.20 -33.99
C ASP A 15 -33.76 -11.72 -32.91
N ILE A 16 -34.22 -11.69 -31.66
CA ILE A 16 -33.57 -12.26 -30.49
C ILE A 16 -33.92 -13.75 -30.44
N ARG A 17 -32.97 -14.62 -30.78
CA ARG A 17 -33.03 -16.04 -30.38
C ARG A 17 -31.73 -16.51 -29.75
N GLN A 18 -31.88 -16.93 -28.50
CA GLN A 18 -30.89 -17.55 -27.64
C GLN A 18 -30.17 -18.70 -28.34
N THR A 19 -28.85 -18.62 -28.43
CA THR A 19 -27.98 -19.80 -28.55
C THR A 19 -27.06 -19.85 -27.34
N ARG A 20 -27.40 -20.74 -26.39
CA ARG A 20 -26.49 -21.15 -25.31
C ARG A 20 -25.26 -21.81 -25.94
N ARG A 21 -24.11 -21.14 -25.89
CA ARG A 21 -22.80 -21.78 -25.96
C ARG A 21 -21.97 -21.32 -24.76
N ARG A 22 -21.57 -22.27 -23.93
CA ARG A 22 -20.53 -22.08 -22.91
C ARG A 22 -19.25 -21.65 -23.64
N VAL A 23 -18.80 -20.42 -23.41
CA VAL A 23 -17.50 -19.94 -23.88
C VAL A 23 -16.65 -19.62 -22.65
N SER A 24 -15.47 -20.24 -22.65
CA SER A 24 -14.43 -20.25 -21.64
C SER A 24 -13.99 -18.85 -21.21
N TYR A 25 -13.70 -18.70 -19.92
CA TYR A 25 -13.35 -17.46 -19.20
C TYR A 25 -11.97 -16.87 -19.58
N ARG A 26 -11.35 -17.29 -20.69
CA ARG A 26 -9.92 -17.11 -20.97
C ARG A 26 -9.56 -15.93 -21.88
N GLU A 27 -10.51 -15.17 -22.41
CA GLU A 27 -10.21 -14.16 -23.47
C GLU A 27 -10.67 -12.72 -23.18
N ARG A 28 -11.07 -12.37 -21.94
CA ARG A 28 -11.34 -10.97 -21.55
C ARG A 28 -10.29 -10.32 -20.64
N PHE A 29 -9.18 -10.97 -20.35
CA PHE A 29 -8.18 -10.45 -19.40
C PHE A 29 -6.98 -9.73 -20.03
N THR A 30 -6.84 -9.75 -21.36
CA THR A 30 -5.69 -9.14 -22.05
C THR A 30 -5.90 -7.69 -22.50
N SER A 31 -7.09 -7.10 -22.30
CA SER A 31 -7.42 -5.77 -22.87
C SER A 31 -7.60 -4.64 -21.86
N CYS A 32 -7.52 -4.89 -20.54
CA CYS A 32 -7.61 -3.81 -19.53
C CYS A 32 -6.25 -3.32 -19.02
N PHE A 33 -5.14 -3.98 -19.37
CA PHE A 33 -3.80 -3.63 -18.90
C PHE A 33 -3.01 -2.70 -19.84
N THR A 34 -3.61 -2.25 -20.93
CA THR A 34 -3.02 -1.27 -21.86
C THR A 34 -3.35 0.19 -21.52
N ILE A 35 -4.09 0.46 -20.44
CA ILE A 35 -4.54 1.83 -20.06
C ILE A 35 -3.85 2.35 -18.78
N ILE A 36 -2.78 1.70 -18.34
CA ILE A 36 -1.84 2.32 -17.42
C ILE A 36 -0.43 2.28 -18.03
N ASP A 37 -0.29 3.03 -19.11
CA ASP A 37 1.01 3.51 -19.58
C ASP A 37 1.49 4.56 -18.56
N PHE A 38 2.27 4.12 -17.57
CA PHE A 38 2.95 5.02 -16.59
C PHE A 38 4.22 5.62 -17.20
N SER A 39 4.11 6.15 -18.41
CA SER A 39 4.97 7.24 -18.89
C SER A 39 4.54 8.57 -18.27
N LEU A 40 4.27 8.59 -16.95
CA LEU A 40 4.23 9.83 -16.18
C LEU A 40 5.67 10.18 -15.81
N PRO A 41 6.30 11.16 -16.49
CA PRO A 41 7.63 11.61 -16.12
C PRO A 41 7.63 12.09 -14.67
N ILE A 42 8.79 11.93 -14.01
CA ILE A 42 9.14 12.40 -12.65
C ILE A 42 8.64 13.82 -12.33
N THR A 43 8.39 14.64 -13.35
CA THR A 43 7.81 15.97 -13.24
C THR A 43 6.41 16.01 -12.63
N PHE A 44 5.57 14.97 -12.76
CA PHE A 44 4.20 15.00 -12.22
C PHE A 44 4.16 14.78 -10.70
N ILE A 45 5.08 13.99 -10.15
CA ILE A 45 5.21 13.80 -8.69
C ILE A 45 5.79 15.07 -8.07
N GLN A 46 6.84 15.66 -8.67
CA GLN A 46 7.42 16.91 -8.16
C GLN A 46 6.48 18.12 -8.26
N SER A 47 5.67 18.22 -9.31
CA SER A 47 4.79 19.38 -9.54
C SER A 47 3.60 19.45 -8.57
N ASN A 48 3.09 18.32 -8.07
CA ASN A 48 1.96 18.31 -7.14
C ASN A 48 2.37 18.57 -5.68
N TYR A 49 3.66 18.41 -5.33
CA TYR A 49 4.18 18.81 -4.02
C TYR A 49 4.37 20.33 -3.88
N LEU A 50 4.25 21.09 -4.97
CA LEU A 50 4.46 22.55 -5.01
C LEU A 50 3.16 23.37 -5.00
N ILE A 51 1.98 22.76 -4.85
CA ILE A 51 0.72 23.50 -4.78
C ILE A 51 0.54 24.06 -3.36
N ASP A 52 0.49 25.38 -3.27
CA ASP A 52 0.32 26.16 -2.05
C ASP A 52 -0.90 25.72 -1.22
N TYR A 53 -0.64 25.58 0.06
CA TYR A 53 -1.54 25.09 1.10
C TYR A 53 -2.61 26.13 1.47
N CYS A 54 -3.89 25.72 1.46
CA CYS A 54 -4.98 26.46 2.09
C CYS A 54 -5.43 25.67 3.35
N PRO A 55 -5.33 26.20 4.59
CA PRO A 55 -5.55 25.41 5.79
C PRO A 55 -7.04 25.19 6.06
N GLY A 56 -7.53 23.96 5.82
CA GLY A 56 -8.81 23.48 6.32
C GLY A 56 -8.64 22.84 7.71
N SER A 57 -9.00 23.60 8.75
CA SER A 57 -9.37 23.16 10.11
C SER A 57 -8.80 21.82 10.65
N SER A 58 -7.48 21.70 10.76
CA SER A 58 -6.88 20.79 11.75
C SER A 58 -6.73 21.54 13.08
N ARG A 59 -7.20 20.93 14.17
CA ARG A 59 -7.12 21.47 15.53
C ARG A 59 -5.63 21.67 15.85
N LYS A 60 -5.16 22.92 15.86
CA LYS A 60 -3.76 23.27 16.17
C LYS A 60 -3.40 22.73 17.55
N MET A 61 -2.67 21.62 17.59
CA MET A 61 -2.00 21.16 18.79
C MET A 61 -0.76 22.05 18.94
N SER A 62 -0.81 22.97 19.89
CA SER A 62 0.33 23.80 20.28
C SER A 62 1.33 22.90 21.01
N THR A 63 2.38 22.48 20.31
CA THR A 63 3.52 21.79 20.93
C THR A 63 4.71 22.74 20.91
N ASN A 64 5.24 23.08 22.08
CA ASN A 64 6.43 23.94 22.27
C ASN A 64 7.74 23.26 21.79
N GLY A 65 7.73 22.57 20.65
CA GLY A 65 8.88 21.80 20.15
C GLY A 65 9.17 20.50 20.93
N GLU A 66 8.32 20.14 21.91
CA GLU A 66 8.48 18.89 22.66
C GLU A 66 7.98 17.68 21.84
N ILE A 67 8.78 16.62 21.85
CA ILE A 67 8.46 15.35 21.18
C ILE A 67 7.30 14.67 21.94
N PRO A 68 6.19 14.31 21.29
CA PRO A 68 5.07 13.63 21.94
C PRO A 68 5.48 12.36 22.68
N GLU A 69 4.87 12.13 23.85
CA GLU A 69 5.18 10.98 24.72
C GLU A 69 5.04 9.63 24.00
N ILE A 70 4.07 9.50 23.09
CA ILE A 70 3.89 8.27 22.30
C ILE A 70 5.11 7.93 21.45
N ILE A 71 5.80 8.93 20.90
CA ILE A 71 7.03 8.73 20.11
C ILE A 71 8.17 8.24 21.03
N LEU A 72 8.30 8.84 22.21
CA LEU A 72 9.30 8.45 23.20
C LEU A 72 9.06 7.03 23.72
N ARG A 73 7.81 6.73 24.10
CA ARG A 73 7.39 5.40 24.57
C ARG A 73 7.67 4.32 23.53
N THR A 74 7.33 4.56 22.27
CA THR A 74 7.54 3.56 21.20
C THR A 74 9.01 3.38 20.84
N ARG A 75 9.85 4.42 20.95
CA ARG A 75 11.32 4.28 20.86
C ARG A 75 11.87 3.38 21.96
N SER A 76 11.45 3.61 23.21
CA SER A 76 11.92 2.83 24.35
C SER A 76 11.40 1.39 24.35
N ALA A 77 10.21 1.14 23.78
CA ALA A 77 9.60 -0.18 23.74
C ALA A 77 10.11 -1.08 22.60
N ALA A 78 10.67 -0.49 21.53
CA ALA A 78 11.18 -1.27 20.40
C ALA A 78 12.36 -2.15 20.82
N SER A 79 12.40 -3.38 20.33
CA SER A 79 13.47 -4.35 20.64
C SER A 79 14.84 -3.97 20.07
N GLY A 80 14.87 -3.06 19.09
CA GLY A 80 16.06 -2.72 18.32
C GLY A 80 16.33 -3.66 17.14
N VAL A 81 15.48 -4.67 16.94
CA VAL A 81 15.50 -5.50 15.72
C VAL A 81 15.18 -4.62 14.51
N THR A 82 15.95 -4.79 13.42
CA THR A 82 15.77 -4.03 12.18
C THR A 82 14.69 -4.67 11.32
N GLY A 83 13.90 -3.86 10.61
CA GLY A 83 12.92 -4.37 9.67
C GLY A 83 13.57 -5.24 8.59
N GLU A 84 14.71 -4.84 8.04
CA GLU A 84 15.42 -5.62 7.01
C GLU A 84 15.74 -7.06 7.44
N SER A 85 15.93 -7.31 8.74
CA SER A 85 16.23 -8.64 9.26
C SER A 85 15.05 -9.60 9.25
N VAL A 86 13.81 -9.09 9.22
CA VAL A 86 12.56 -9.86 9.42
C VAL A 86 11.60 -9.80 8.24
N GLU A 87 12.11 -9.63 7.01
CA GLU A 87 11.26 -9.60 5.82
C GLU A 87 10.35 -10.85 5.71
N PRO A 88 9.02 -10.68 5.59
CA PRO A 88 8.12 -11.79 5.35
C PRO A 88 8.19 -12.25 3.89
N ARG A 89 8.24 -13.56 3.70
CA ARG A 89 8.02 -14.18 2.38
C ARG A 89 6.51 -14.26 2.14
N GLN A 90 6.06 -13.69 1.02
CA GLN A 90 4.66 -13.80 0.59
C GLN A 90 4.59 -14.73 -0.62
N ILE A 91 3.92 -15.86 -0.45
CA ILE A 91 3.54 -16.75 -1.55
C ILE A 91 2.02 -16.72 -1.58
N LEU A 92 1.45 -15.90 -2.46
CA LEU A 92 0.03 -15.97 -2.78
C LEU A 92 -0.20 -17.27 -3.56
N GLN A 93 -0.61 -18.31 -2.85
CA GLN A 93 -1.26 -19.47 -3.45
C GLN A 93 -2.69 -19.01 -3.78
N ASP A 94 -3.08 -19.11 -5.04
CA ASP A 94 -4.39 -18.77 -5.62
C ASP A 94 -4.52 -17.42 -6.35
N GLU A 95 -5.23 -17.50 -7.48
CA GLU A 95 -5.58 -16.40 -8.39
C GLU A 95 -6.70 -15.49 -7.82
N GLU A 96 -7.37 -15.90 -6.73
CA GLU A 96 -8.48 -15.17 -6.12
C GLU A 96 -7.98 -14.18 -5.05
N ARG A 97 -7.71 -12.94 -5.50
CA ARG A 97 -7.24 -11.83 -4.64
C ARG A 97 -8.34 -11.04 -3.95
N ALA A 98 -9.59 -11.22 -4.37
CA ALA A 98 -10.71 -10.52 -3.76
C ALA A 98 -10.81 -10.90 -2.28
N PRO A 99 -10.91 -9.94 -1.36
CA PRO A 99 -11.16 -10.23 0.04
C PRO A 99 -12.58 -10.77 0.20
N ASP A 100 -12.73 -11.79 1.02
CA ASP A 100 -14.02 -12.29 1.48
C ASP A 100 -14.13 -12.03 3.00
N PRO A 101 -14.80 -10.94 3.42
CA PRO A 101 -14.90 -10.57 4.84
C PRO A 101 -15.53 -11.67 5.70
N SER A 102 -16.38 -12.54 5.12
CA SER A 102 -17.01 -13.64 5.86
C SER A 102 -16.01 -14.74 6.27
N LYS A 103 -14.88 -14.82 5.58
CA LYS A 103 -13.77 -15.74 5.86
C LYS A 103 -12.65 -15.11 6.69
N SER A 104 -12.86 -13.90 7.22
CA SER A 104 -11.84 -13.20 7.98
C SER A 104 -11.62 -13.86 9.34
N ILE A 105 -10.36 -14.12 9.67
CA ILE A 105 -9.97 -14.62 11.00
C ILE A 105 -10.15 -13.48 12.02
N PRO A 106 -10.74 -13.74 13.20
CA PRO A 106 -10.86 -12.72 14.25
C PRO A 106 -9.50 -12.38 14.85
N LEU A 107 -9.30 -11.10 15.17
CA LEU A 107 -8.12 -10.59 15.87
C LEU A 107 -8.44 -10.29 17.33
N PRO A 108 -7.48 -10.47 18.26
CA PRO A 108 -7.63 -9.93 19.61
C PRO A 108 -7.67 -8.39 19.59
N PRO A 109 -8.22 -7.73 20.62
CA PRO A 109 -8.49 -6.28 20.59
C PRO A 109 -7.27 -5.40 20.26
N ASN A 110 -6.09 -5.74 20.79
CA ASN A 110 -4.86 -4.99 20.52
C ASN A 110 -4.44 -5.06 19.04
N ARG A 111 -4.57 -6.23 18.42
CA ARG A 111 -4.25 -6.46 17.00
C ARG A 111 -5.31 -5.89 16.07
N GLN A 112 -6.59 -5.95 16.46
CA GLN A 112 -7.65 -5.30 15.71
C GLN A 112 -7.40 -3.79 15.63
N ARG A 113 -7.10 -3.14 16.77
CA ARG A 113 -6.73 -1.71 16.79
C ARG A 113 -5.51 -1.38 15.92
N LEU A 114 -4.49 -2.24 15.91
CA LEU A 114 -3.35 -2.09 15.01
C LEU A 114 -3.80 -2.10 13.54
N VAL A 115 -4.57 -3.11 13.12
CA VAL A 115 -5.05 -3.19 11.73
C VAL A 115 -5.94 -2.00 11.39
N ASP A 116 -6.84 -1.58 12.28
CA ASP A 116 -7.71 -0.42 12.08
C ASP A 116 -6.88 0.87 11.88
N ASP A 117 -5.83 1.07 12.68
CA ASP A 117 -4.91 2.21 12.53
C ASP A 117 -4.17 2.17 11.19
N ILE A 118 -3.69 0.99 10.75
CA ILE A 118 -3.07 0.84 9.43
C ILE A 118 -4.07 1.11 8.30
N MET A 119 -5.31 0.63 8.41
CA MET A 119 -6.35 0.90 7.42
C MET A 119 -6.74 2.38 7.38
N ALA A 120 -6.69 3.09 8.51
CA ALA A 120 -6.88 4.54 8.53
C ALA A 120 -5.73 5.28 7.82
N LEU A 121 -4.49 4.78 7.90
CA LEU A 121 -3.38 5.31 7.09
C LEU A 121 -3.66 5.14 5.59
N TYR A 122 -4.15 3.97 5.17
CA TYR A 122 -4.62 3.74 3.79
C TYR A 122 -5.82 4.62 3.42
N ALA A 123 -6.66 5.00 4.38
CA ALA A 123 -7.77 5.93 4.22
C ALA A 123 -7.34 7.41 4.09
N CYS A 124 -6.04 7.69 3.96
CA CYS A 124 -5.49 9.04 3.92
C CYS A 124 -5.70 9.84 5.23
N GLU A 125 -5.72 9.15 6.37
CA GLU A 125 -5.84 9.79 7.69
C GLU A 125 -4.59 9.56 8.57
N PRO A 126 -3.41 10.09 8.18
CA PRO A 126 -2.21 9.95 9.00
C PRO A 126 -2.32 10.77 10.29
N THR A 127 -1.89 10.17 11.40
CA THR A 127 -1.72 10.85 12.70
C THR A 127 -0.42 10.40 13.35
N ILE A 128 0.08 11.17 14.31
CA ILE A 128 1.29 10.84 15.08
C ILE A 128 1.15 9.45 15.74
N GLU A 129 0.00 9.15 16.33
CA GLU A 129 -0.27 7.87 16.99
C GLU A 129 -0.26 6.70 15.98
N ARG A 130 -0.96 6.85 14.84
CA ARG A 130 -1.02 5.81 13.80
C ARG A 130 0.36 5.52 13.20
N VAL A 131 1.15 6.56 12.93
CA VAL A 131 2.54 6.41 12.46
C VAL A 131 3.45 5.83 13.57
N SER A 132 3.14 6.07 14.84
CA SER A 132 3.89 5.49 15.96
C SER A 132 3.68 3.97 16.11
N ARG A 133 2.70 3.36 15.42
CA ARG A 133 2.56 1.89 15.30
C ARG A 133 3.78 1.21 14.69
N TYR A 134 4.66 1.96 14.04
CA TYR A 134 5.88 1.42 13.47
C TYR A 134 7.05 1.60 14.44
N ALA A 135 7.92 0.59 14.51
CA ALA A 135 9.18 0.69 15.22
C ALA A 135 10.11 1.72 14.53
N PRO A 136 11.06 2.34 15.25
CA PRO A 136 12.00 3.30 14.64
C PRO A 136 12.74 2.76 13.42
N ALA A 137 13.20 1.51 13.49
CA ALA A 137 13.93 0.81 12.43
C ALA A 137 13.01 -0.05 11.52
N CYS A 138 11.74 0.35 11.35
CA CYS A 138 10.81 -0.41 10.51
C CYS A 138 11.15 -0.33 9.02
N VAL A 139 10.66 -1.31 8.25
CA VAL A 139 10.60 -1.27 6.80
C VAL A 139 9.15 -1.18 6.32
N TYR A 140 8.88 -0.26 5.40
CA TYR A 140 7.69 -0.23 4.56
C TYR A 140 8.11 -0.50 3.10
N ASP A 141 7.62 -1.61 2.55
CA ASP A 141 7.94 -2.11 1.21
C ASP A 141 6.65 -2.32 0.42
N ASP A 142 6.42 -1.44 -0.55
CA ASP A 142 5.32 -1.57 -1.50
C ASP A 142 5.86 -1.58 -2.94
N GLN A 143 4.96 -1.60 -3.93
CA GLN A 143 5.36 -1.65 -5.34
C GLN A 143 6.20 -0.45 -5.82
N PHE A 144 6.17 0.70 -5.13
CA PHE A 144 6.82 1.95 -5.51
C PHE A 144 7.86 2.44 -4.49
N VAL A 145 7.77 2.02 -3.24
CA VAL A 145 8.56 2.56 -2.13
C VAL A 145 9.27 1.45 -1.38
N TYR A 146 10.51 1.74 -0.97
CA TYR A 146 11.21 1.00 0.07
C TYR A 146 11.74 1.99 1.11
N ALA A 147 10.95 2.20 2.18
CA ALA A 147 11.27 3.12 3.27
C ALA A 147 11.76 2.32 4.47
N ASN A 148 13.03 2.47 4.82
CA ASN A 148 13.72 1.64 5.82
C ASN A 148 14.07 2.39 7.11
N ASP A 149 13.18 3.27 7.51
CA ASP A 149 13.08 3.80 8.87
C ASP A 149 11.72 4.49 9.01
N ARG A 150 11.30 4.71 10.27
CA ARG A 150 10.01 5.33 10.57
C ARG A 150 9.86 6.73 9.98
N TYR A 151 10.95 7.48 9.86
CA TYR A 151 10.93 8.83 9.30
C TYR A 151 10.56 8.84 7.82
N LYS A 152 11.22 8.01 7.01
CA LYS A 152 10.91 7.86 5.58
C LYS A 152 9.50 7.32 5.36
N MET A 153 9.10 6.36 6.19
CA MET A 153 7.78 5.72 6.15
C MET A 153 6.68 6.73 6.52
N ALA A 154 6.88 7.54 7.56
CA ALA A 154 5.99 8.64 7.93
C ALA A 154 5.78 9.61 6.76
N ALA A 155 6.85 9.97 6.04
CA ALA A 155 6.75 10.86 4.89
C ALA A 155 5.86 10.30 3.77
N GLN A 156 5.80 8.97 3.61
CA GLN A 156 4.87 8.35 2.65
C GLN A 156 3.41 8.51 3.10
N TRP A 157 3.10 8.16 4.35
CA TRP A 157 1.72 8.25 4.86
C TRP A 157 1.21 9.69 4.91
N TYR A 158 2.05 10.65 5.32
CA TYR A 158 1.70 12.08 5.26
C TYR A 158 1.67 12.64 3.83
N GLY A 159 2.32 11.96 2.88
CA GLY A 159 2.28 12.30 1.45
C GLY A 159 1.01 11.83 0.75
N LEU A 160 0.44 10.68 1.14
CA LEU A 160 -0.74 10.10 0.47
C LEU A 160 -1.94 11.06 0.34
N PRO A 161 -2.38 11.81 1.38
CA PRO A 161 -3.51 12.73 1.27
C PRO A 161 -3.28 13.90 0.30
N LYS A 162 -2.01 14.17 -0.08
CA LYS A 162 -1.66 15.17 -1.11
C LYS A 162 -1.81 14.63 -2.52
N LEU A 163 -1.77 13.31 -2.70
CA LEU A 163 -1.94 12.64 -4.00
C LEU A 163 -3.38 12.20 -4.22
N PHE A 164 -4.05 11.79 -3.15
CA PHE A 164 -5.39 11.23 -3.18
C PHE A 164 -6.33 12.07 -2.28
N PRO A 165 -7.32 12.81 -2.83
CA PRO A 165 -8.33 13.52 -2.03
C PRO A 165 -9.19 12.58 -1.19
N LYS A 166 -9.27 11.31 -1.59
CA LYS A 166 -10.15 10.31 -0.99
C LYS A 166 -9.63 8.92 -1.30
N SER A 167 -9.84 7.99 -0.37
CA SER A 167 -9.78 6.56 -0.64
C SER A 167 -10.89 5.83 0.13
N GLU A 168 -11.31 4.66 -0.35
CA GLU A 168 -12.37 3.85 0.25
C GLU A 168 -11.91 2.40 0.38
N CYS A 169 -12.06 1.80 1.57
CA CYS A 169 -11.87 0.37 1.75
C CYS A 169 -13.11 -0.38 1.26
N MET A 170 -12.92 -1.20 0.23
CA MET A 170 -13.99 -1.96 -0.41
C MET A 170 -14.17 -3.35 0.21
N GLY A 171 -13.12 -3.86 0.87
CA GLY A 171 -13.17 -5.13 1.57
C GLY A 171 -11.83 -5.46 2.22
N LEU A 172 -11.89 -6.23 3.30
CA LEU A 172 -10.74 -6.70 4.05
C LEU A 172 -11.02 -8.12 4.55
N GLN A 173 -10.01 -8.97 4.48
CA GLN A 173 -10.06 -10.34 4.99
C GLN A 173 -8.73 -10.67 5.65
N ILE A 174 -8.72 -10.81 6.97
CA ILE A 174 -7.57 -11.38 7.69
C ILE A 174 -7.45 -12.86 7.32
N VAL A 175 -6.29 -13.26 6.80
CA VAL A 175 -6.01 -14.65 6.40
C VAL A 175 -4.97 -15.33 7.28
N ARG A 176 -4.21 -14.56 8.08
CA ARG A 176 -3.22 -15.10 9.02
C ARG A 176 -3.09 -14.20 10.25
N ASN A 177 -2.95 -14.83 11.43
CA ASN A 177 -2.88 -14.17 12.73
C ASN A 177 -1.95 -14.94 13.68
N ASP A 178 -0.67 -15.07 13.30
CA ASP A 178 0.37 -15.77 14.07
C ASP A 178 1.05 -14.82 15.07
N PRO A 179 1.78 -15.29 16.10
CA PRO A 179 2.30 -14.44 17.18
C PRO A 179 3.02 -13.15 16.76
N THR A 180 3.77 -13.17 15.66
CA THR A 180 4.46 -11.99 15.10
C THR A 180 4.03 -11.63 13.68
N LEU A 181 3.06 -12.33 13.09
CA LEU A 181 2.67 -12.11 11.70
C LEU A 181 1.16 -11.95 11.56
N ILE A 182 0.74 -10.83 10.99
CA ILE A 182 -0.64 -10.61 10.55
C ILE A 182 -0.62 -10.49 9.03
N GLN A 183 -1.49 -11.21 8.34
CA GLN A 183 -1.65 -11.07 6.89
C GLN A 183 -3.11 -10.92 6.52
N TRP A 184 -3.38 -10.07 5.55
CA TRP A 184 -4.72 -9.87 5.03
C TRP A 184 -4.74 -9.54 3.55
N LYS A 185 -5.86 -9.89 2.92
CA LYS A 185 -6.26 -9.38 1.61
C LYS A 185 -7.06 -8.12 1.83
N TYR A 186 -6.88 -7.12 0.98
CA TYR A 186 -7.78 -5.97 0.95
C TYR A 186 -7.96 -5.43 -0.47
N GLN A 187 -9.02 -4.68 -0.64
CA GLN A 187 -9.32 -3.92 -1.84
C GLN A 187 -9.55 -2.46 -1.44
N GLN A 188 -8.84 -1.55 -2.09
CA GLN A 188 -8.93 -0.11 -1.82
C GLN A 188 -9.23 0.62 -3.11
N ARG A 189 -10.19 1.54 -3.09
CA ARG A 189 -10.43 2.49 -4.17
C ARG A 189 -9.70 3.79 -3.87
N TRP A 190 -8.90 4.28 -4.81
CA TRP A 190 -8.20 5.56 -4.72
C TRP A 190 -8.75 6.54 -5.74
N TYR A 191 -8.93 7.79 -5.33
CA TYR A 191 -9.36 8.90 -6.17
C TYR A 191 -8.20 9.84 -6.39
N PHE A 192 -7.95 10.29 -7.62
CA PHE A 192 -6.84 11.22 -7.92
C PHE A 192 -7.34 12.66 -7.97
N TYR A 193 -6.57 13.61 -7.42
CA TYR A 193 -6.90 15.04 -7.50
C TYR A 193 -7.15 15.49 -8.94
N GLY A 194 -8.20 16.30 -9.13
CA GLY A 194 -8.49 16.95 -10.41
C GLY A 194 -8.98 16.02 -11.52
N THR A 195 -9.26 14.74 -11.24
CA THR A 195 -9.75 13.79 -12.26
C THR A 195 -10.90 12.93 -11.73
N SER A 196 -11.69 12.36 -12.64
CA SER A 196 -12.67 11.31 -12.32
C SER A 196 -12.06 9.90 -12.32
N LYS A 197 -10.75 9.79 -12.55
CA LYS A 197 -10.07 8.50 -12.60
C LYS A 197 -9.97 7.92 -11.19
N THR A 198 -10.26 6.63 -11.09
CA THR A 198 -10.08 5.84 -9.88
C THR A 198 -9.28 4.59 -10.21
N VAL A 199 -8.58 4.07 -9.20
CA VAL A 199 -7.96 2.75 -9.27
C VAL A 199 -8.42 1.92 -8.09
N GLU A 200 -8.68 0.64 -8.33
CA GLU A 200 -9.19 -0.31 -7.33
C GLU A 200 -8.30 -1.54 -7.24
N PRO A 201 -7.03 -1.40 -6.78
CA PRO A 201 -6.15 -2.54 -6.64
C PRO A 201 -6.65 -3.53 -5.58
N TYR A 202 -6.46 -4.82 -5.87
CA TYR A 202 -6.39 -5.86 -4.86
C TYR A 202 -4.95 -5.98 -4.38
N ALA A 203 -4.77 -6.06 -3.07
CA ALA A 203 -3.46 -6.16 -2.47
C ALA A 203 -3.43 -7.16 -1.30
N PHE A 204 -2.22 -7.64 -1.03
CA PHE A 204 -1.93 -8.58 0.04
C PHE A 204 -0.89 -7.98 0.97
N VAL A 205 -1.29 -7.75 2.22
CA VAL A 205 -0.45 -7.10 3.22
C VAL A 205 0.09 -8.14 4.19
N SER A 206 1.36 -7.99 4.55
CA SER A 206 1.98 -8.66 5.70
C SER A 206 2.53 -7.63 6.66
N LEU A 207 2.13 -7.73 7.94
CA LEU A 207 2.79 -7.06 9.04
C LEU A 207 3.58 -8.06 9.85
N VAL A 208 4.89 -7.81 9.98
CA VAL A 208 5.73 -8.47 10.97
C VAL A 208 5.83 -7.56 12.19
N LEU A 209 5.44 -8.08 13.35
CA LEU A 209 5.41 -7.36 14.61
C LEU A 209 6.72 -7.54 15.37
N ASP A 210 7.04 -6.55 16.19
CA ASP A 210 8.15 -6.61 17.12
C ASP A 210 7.82 -7.57 18.28
N GLU A 211 8.66 -8.59 18.47
CA GLU A 211 8.53 -9.61 19.52
C GLU A 211 8.36 -8.98 20.91
N ALA A 212 9.06 -7.86 21.18
CA ALA A 212 9.01 -7.17 22.48
C ALA A 212 7.65 -6.52 22.77
N THR A 213 6.84 -6.25 21.74
CA THR A 213 5.57 -5.50 21.89
C THR A 213 4.35 -6.22 21.34
N LYS A 214 4.51 -7.40 20.72
CA LYS A 214 3.45 -8.15 20.02
C LYS A 214 2.19 -8.42 20.87
N ASP A 215 2.38 -8.63 22.17
CA ASP A 215 1.29 -8.91 23.12
C ASP A 215 0.87 -7.69 23.95
N SER A 216 1.49 -6.53 23.72
CA SER A 216 1.13 -5.29 24.40
C SER A 216 -0.17 -4.67 23.83
N ASP A 217 -0.69 -3.66 24.52
CA ASP A 217 -1.81 -2.87 23.99
C ASP A 217 -1.47 -2.06 22.73
N PHE A 218 -0.17 -1.87 22.47
CA PHE A 218 0.35 -1.09 21.36
C PHE A 218 1.46 -1.85 20.60
N PRO A 219 1.11 -2.90 19.83
CA PRO A 219 2.11 -3.66 19.07
C PRO A 219 2.79 -2.79 18.02
N LEU A 220 4.11 -2.94 17.91
CA LEU A 220 4.93 -2.25 16.92
C LEU A 220 5.14 -3.12 15.68
N VAL A 221 5.15 -2.48 14.52
CA VAL A 221 5.44 -3.09 13.21
C VAL A 221 6.92 -2.91 12.89
N LEU A 222 7.61 -4.03 12.65
CA LEU A 222 8.98 -4.07 12.13
C LEU A 222 9.00 -4.09 10.60
N TYR A 223 8.07 -4.81 9.97
CA TYR A 223 7.98 -4.89 8.51
C TYR A 223 6.54 -4.77 8.05
N HIS A 224 6.28 -3.87 7.12
CA HIS A 224 5.02 -3.75 6.40
C HIS A 224 5.30 -3.98 4.93
N LYS A 225 4.80 -5.11 4.40
CA LYS A 225 4.89 -5.47 3.00
C LYS A 225 3.53 -5.39 2.33
N ASP A 226 3.39 -4.55 1.30
CA ASP A 226 2.16 -4.36 0.52
C ASP A 226 2.39 -4.83 -0.92
N GLN A 227 1.73 -5.93 -1.30
CA GLN A 227 1.85 -6.54 -2.61
C GLN A 227 0.59 -6.38 -3.46
N GLY A 228 0.69 -5.54 -4.49
CA GLY A 228 -0.33 -5.40 -5.53
C GLY A 228 -0.17 -6.37 -6.72
N ASN A 229 0.92 -7.15 -6.83
CA ASN A 229 1.20 -8.01 -7.99
C ASN A 229 1.64 -9.44 -7.64
N HIS A 230 1.64 -10.35 -8.63
CA HIS A 230 1.87 -11.80 -8.50
C HIS A 230 3.35 -12.17 -8.29
N LYS A 231 4.23 -11.17 -8.20
CA LYS A 231 5.66 -11.38 -8.02
C LYS A 231 6.07 -10.78 -6.69
N ASP A 232 6.59 -11.65 -5.84
CA ASP A 232 7.35 -11.23 -4.69
C ASP A 232 8.52 -10.34 -5.15
N TYR A 233 8.60 -9.13 -4.60
CA TYR A 233 9.60 -8.14 -5.04
C TYR A 233 10.98 -8.62 -4.62
N SER A 234 11.79 -9.05 -5.58
CA SER A 234 13.09 -9.68 -5.33
C SER A 234 14.19 -8.71 -4.86
N HIS A 235 13.84 -7.48 -4.45
CA HIS A 235 14.75 -6.37 -4.09
C HIS A 235 15.99 -6.24 -4.99
N GLN A 236 15.86 -6.60 -6.26
CA GLN A 236 16.95 -6.64 -7.23
C GLN A 236 16.74 -5.63 -8.35
N GLY A 237 17.85 -5.11 -8.87
CA GLY A 237 17.89 -4.29 -10.08
C GLY A 237 17.53 -2.81 -9.88
N ILE A 238 17.44 -2.12 -11.00
CA ILE A 238 17.29 -0.66 -11.10
C ILE A 238 15.99 -0.17 -10.47
N GLY A 239 14.90 -0.95 -10.58
CA GLY A 239 13.60 -0.60 -9.99
C GLY A 239 13.68 -0.44 -8.47
N PHE A 240 14.38 -1.34 -7.78
CA PHE A 240 14.58 -1.26 -6.33
C PHE A 240 15.41 -0.05 -5.91
N TRP A 241 16.45 0.29 -6.70
CA TRP A 241 17.22 1.50 -6.49
C TRP A 241 16.35 2.75 -6.60
N PHE A 242 15.45 2.83 -7.59
CA PHE A 242 14.49 3.93 -7.71
C PHE A 242 13.56 4.04 -6.48
N LYS A 243 13.04 2.91 -5.96
CA LYS A 243 12.20 2.93 -4.75
C LYS A 243 12.91 3.56 -3.55
N LYS A 244 14.18 3.20 -3.34
CA LYS A 244 15.01 3.76 -2.27
C LYS A 244 15.28 5.25 -2.46
N VAL A 245 15.66 5.65 -3.68
CA VAL A 245 15.91 7.06 -4.01
C VAL A 245 14.65 7.90 -3.80
N GLN A 246 13.47 7.40 -4.20
CA GLN A 246 12.21 8.07 -3.92
C GLN A 246 12.02 8.23 -2.40
N ALA A 247 12.09 7.14 -1.64
CA ALA A 247 11.89 7.15 -0.19
C ALA A 247 12.87 8.09 0.56
N ASP A 248 14.10 8.22 0.06
CA ASP A 248 15.12 9.10 0.64
C ASP A 248 14.89 10.60 0.36
N ASN A 249 14.13 10.93 -0.69
CA ASN A 249 13.92 12.32 -1.12
C ASN A 249 12.54 12.86 -0.76
N VAL A 250 11.50 12.03 -0.66
CA VAL A 250 10.15 12.46 -0.26
C VAL A 250 10.17 13.25 1.07
N PRO A 251 10.87 12.82 2.15
CA PRO A 251 10.93 13.60 3.38
C PRO A 251 11.50 15.01 3.19
N LYS A 252 12.44 15.20 2.25
CA LYS A 252 13.08 16.49 1.98
C LYS A 252 12.17 17.46 1.24
N LEU A 253 11.24 16.93 0.44
CA LEU A 253 10.27 17.70 -0.33
C LEU A 253 9.00 17.98 0.48
N MET A 254 8.81 17.26 1.57
CA MET A 254 7.65 17.37 2.44
C MET A 254 7.89 18.35 3.57
N SER A 255 7.27 19.53 3.50
CA SER A 255 7.08 20.35 4.69
C SER A 255 5.84 19.86 5.45
N ASN A 256 6.05 19.07 6.51
CA ASN A 256 5.00 18.63 7.42
C ASN A 256 5.52 18.58 8.88
N PRO A 257 5.00 19.41 9.80
CA PRO A 257 5.45 19.46 11.20
C PRO A 257 5.33 18.13 11.95
N GLU A 258 4.29 17.33 11.68
CA GLU A 258 4.06 16.05 12.36
C GLU A 258 5.07 14.98 11.91
N MET A 259 5.47 15.03 10.65
CA MET A 259 6.51 14.18 10.09
C MET A 259 7.89 14.50 10.68
N GLU A 260 8.21 15.78 10.91
CA GLU A 260 9.49 16.20 11.51
C GLU A 260 9.69 15.67 12.95
N LEU A 261 8.62 15.37 13.68
CA LEU A 261 8.71 14.76 15.02
C LEU A 261 9.41 13.38 15.00
N PHE A 262 9.36 12.70 13.84
CA PHE A 262 10.00 11.41 13.62
C PHE A 262 11.43 11.51 13.09
N LYS A 263 11.98 12.71 12.88
CA LYS A 263 13.34 12.90 12.33
C LYS A 263 14.43 12.22 13.14
N GLY A 264 14.25 12.11 14.46
CA GLY A 264 15.15 11.37 15.35
C GLY A 264 15.23 9.87 15.08
N ASP A 265 14.29 9.31 14.30
CA ASP A 265 14.30 7.90 13.87
C ASP A 265 14.99 7.72 12.51
N ALA A 266 15.41 8.80 11.85
CA ALA A 266 16.13 8.70 10.59
C ALA A 266 17.43 7.92 10.79
N ASN A 267 17.66 6.90 9.97
CA ASN A 267 18.80 6.00 10.12
C ASN A 267 18.83 5.18 11.43
N ALA A 268 17.71 5.03 12.13
CA ALA A 268 17.61 4.05 13.21
C ALA A 268 18.02 2.67 12.67
N ALA A 269 19.01 2.05 13.33
CA ALA A 269 19.60 0.74 13.08
C ALA A 269 19.32 0.15 11.67
N LYS A 270 20.29 0.23 10.77
CA LYS A 270 20.16 -0.26 9.39
C LYS A 270 20.97 -1.52 9.17
N GLU A 271 20.34 -2.55 8.64
CA GLU A 271 21.02 -3.70 8.07
C GLU A 271 21.01 -3.65 6.55
N ALA A 272 21.94 -4.38 5.92
CA ALA A 272 21.91 -4.54 4.48
C ALA A 272 20.64 -5.30 4.07
N VAL A 273 19.93 -4.78 3.06
CA VAL A 273 18.76 -5.45 2.50
C VAL A 273 19.15 -6.84 2.03
N LYS A 274 18.47 -7.86 2.55
CA LYS A 274 18.67 -9.25 2.13
C LYS A 274 18.20 -9.37 0.68
N THR A 275 19.08 -9.84 -0.21
CA THR A 275 18.72 -10.06 -1.61
C THR A 275 18.26 -11.50 -1.79
N TYR A 276 17.00 -11.67 -2.17
CA TYR A 276 16.43 -12.99 -2.47
C TYR A 276 16.30 -13.14 -3.99
N GLY A 277 16.70 -14.29 -4.54
CA GLY A 277 16.50 -14.59 -5.96
C GLY A 277 15.03 -14.45 -6.36
N SER A 278 14.75 -14.02 -7.59
CA SER A 278 13.37 -13.91 -8.09
C SER A 278 12.80 -15.28 -8.50
N GLY A 279 11.48 -15.47 -8.32
CA GLY A 279 10.75 -16.63 -8.84
C GLY A 279 11.05 -17.95 -8.12
N THR A 280 11.14 -19.05 -8.87
CA THR A 280 11.37 -20.42 -8.35
C THR A 280 12.72 -20.61 -7.64
N ASN A 281 13.61 -19.61 -7.72
CA ASN A 281 14.94 -19.64 -7.13
C ASN A 281 15.01 -18.91 -5.78
N ALA A 282 13.89 -18.41 -5.27
CA ALA A 282 13.83 -17.88 -3.92
C ALA A 282 13.89 -19.03 -2.90
N PRO A 283 14.73 -18.95 -1.85
CA PRO A 283 14.65 -19.90 -0.75
C PRO A 283 13.25 -19.84 -0.15
N LYS A 284 12.56 -20.98 -0.13
CA LYS A 284 11.31 -21.14 0.60
C LYS A 284 11.66 -21.02 2.08
N SER A 285 11.01 -20.13 2.82
CA SER A 285 11.18 -20.09 4.27
C SER A 285 10.64 -21.41 4.83
N GLU A 286 11.52 -22.30 5.27
CA GLU A 286 11.17 -23.33 6.24
C GLU A 286 10.91 -22.60 7.55
N VAL A 287 9.64 -22.45 7.88
CA VAL A 287 9.24 -22.07 9.24
C VAL A 287 9.30 -23.36 10.05
N ALA A 288 10.26 -23.42 10.97
CA ALA A 288 10.27 -24.40 12.06
C ALA A 288 9.12 -24.12 13.03
#